data_AF-A0A646KIK4-F1
#
_entry.id   AF-A0A646KIK4-F1
#
_cell.length_a   1.000
_cell.length_b   1.000
_cell.length_c   1.000
_cell.angle_alpha   90.00
_cell.angle_beta   90.00
_cell.angle_gamma   90.00
#
_symmetry.space_group_name_H-M   'P 1'
#
loop_
_entity.id
_entity.type
_entity.pdbx_description
1 polymer ?
#
loop_
_entity_poly.entity_id
_entity_poly.type
_entity_poly.pdbx_seq_one_letter_code
_entity_poly.pdbx_strand_id
1 'polypeptide(L)'
;MCRSARGAAHGDRVLERARHRARTTVSRSPGGHRRGYAPGLDRPRSRRSTRYRIGSAFHNCAVVAVVIQLCLLYVVAGLFKVRGMRWQEGTALYYVLRVAEYSIFPELARLLYEHALIVYAVTYLTVFLQAFFPLLLLRPSTRHLAFVLVTLMHLGIGVLMGIPFFSLFMISTDLILFTDREYTAIGAWLRRHGHPLISRTRPARTAPL
;
A
#
# COMPACT_ATOMS: atom_id res chain seq x y z
N MET A 1 83.81 -11.39 -24.30
CA MET A 1 83.31 -10.08 -23.83
C MET A 1 82.06 -10.29 -22.96
N CYS A 2 82.21 -10.04 -21.65
CA CYS A 2 81.25 -10.28 -20.57
C CYS A 2 80.09 -9.28 -20.54
N ARG A 3 78.83 -9.74 -20.67
CA ARG A 3 77.65 -9.00 -20.16
C ARG A 3 76.36 -9.82 -20.00
N SER A 4 76.45 -11.13 -19.74
CA SER A 4 75.26 -12.01 -19.64
C SER A 4 75.22 -12.91 -18.39
N ALA A 5 75.49 -12.34 -17.20
CA ALA A 5 75.47 -13.12 -15.95
C ALA A 5 74.95 -12.39 -14.70
N ARG A 6 74.63 -11.08 -14.78
CA ARG A 6 74.22 -10.31 -13.58
C ARG A 6 72.71 -10.18 -13.36
N GLY A 7 71.87 -10.52 -14.33
CA GLY A 7 70.41 -10.40 -14.24
C GLY A 7 69.72 -11.57 -13.53
N ALA A 8 70.19 -12.80 -13.77
CA ALA A 8 69.56 -14.02 -13.24
C ALA A 8 69.71 -14.17 -11.71
N ALA A 9 70.87 -13.78 -11.16
CA ALA A 9 71.15 -13.92 -9.72
C ALA A 9 70.37 -12.96 -8.81
N HIS A 10 69.68 -11.96 -9.37
CA HIS A 10 68.87 -11.01 -8.59
C HIS A 10 67.42 -11.50 -8.41
N GLY A 11 66.85 -12.19 -9.40
CA GLY A 11 65.48 -12.72 -9.34
C GLY A 11 65.33 -13.85 -8.31
N ASP A 12 66.31 -14.74 -8.24
CA ASP A 12 66.26 -15.91 -7.33
C ASP A 12 66.27 -15.50 -5.86
N ARG A 13 67.02 -14.45 -5.51
CA ARG A 13 67.10 -13.92 -4.12
C ARG A 13 65.80 -13.29 -3.64
N VAL A 14 64.98 -12.76 -4.55
CA VAL A 14 63.67 -12.15 -4.21
C VAL A 14 62.62 -13.25 -3.98
N LEU A 15 62.62 -14.29 -4.81
CA LEU A 15 61.74 -15.45 -4.66
C LEU A 15 62.04 -16.26 -3.39
N GLU A 16 63.31 -16.39 -3.00
CA GLU A 16 63.71 -17.10 -1.78
C GLU A 16 63.27 -16.36 -0.49
N ARG A 17 63.37 -15.03 -0.50
CA ARG A 17 62.88 -14.18 0.61
C ARG A 17 61.36 -14.22 0.76
N ALA A 18 60.61 -14.32 -0.35
CA ALA A 18 59.16 -14.46 -0.32
C ALA A 18 58.72 -15.80 0.29
N ARG A 19 59.43 -16.90 -0.01
CA ARG A 19 59.13 -18.23 0.55
C ARG A 19 59.43 -18.33 2.05
N HIS A 20 60.47 -17.65 2.53
CA HIS A 20 60.78 -17.61 3.97
C HIS A 20 59.73 -16.83 4.79
N ARG A 21 59.18 -15.73 4.24
CA ARG A 21 58.14 -14.94 4.91
C ARG A 21 56.79 -15.67 5.02
N ALA A 22 56.46 -16.52 4.03
CA ALA A 22 55.21 -17.28 4.04
C ALA A 22 55.21 -18.44 5.05
N ARG A 23 56.39 -18.95 5.45
CA ARG A 23 56.49 -20.07 6.41
C ARG A 23 56.46 -19.64 7.89
N THR A 24 56.68 -18.36 8.19
CA THR A 24 56.75 -17.87 9.58
C THR A 24 55.45 -17.30 10.13
N THR A 25 54.37 -17.24 9.33
CA THR A 25 53.05 -16.74 9.79
C THR A 25 52.08 -17.86 10.22
N VAL A 26 52.50 -19.12 10.12
CA VAL A 26 51.75 -20.28 10.62
C VAL A 26 52.39 -20.75 11.92
N SER A 27 52.18 -20.01 13.01
CA SER A 27 52.27 -20.56 14.38
C SER A 27 51.83 -19.51 15.40
N ARG A 28 50.97 -19.95 16.33
CA ARG A 28 50.50 -19.31 17.58
C ARG A 28 49.24 -18.44 17.49
N SER A 29 48.11 -19.08 17.84
CA SER A 29 47.25 -18.50 18.87
C SER A 29 46.78 -19.59 19.85
N PRO A 30 47.02 -19.43 21.16
CA PRO A 30 46.67 -20.40 22.19
C PRO A 30 45.24 -20.19 22.72
N GLY A 31 44.59 -21.28 23.13
CA GLY A 31 43.69 -21.27 24.29
C GLY A 31 42.28 -20.68 24.12
N GLY A 32 41.31 -21.57 23.91
CA GLY A 32 40.10 -21.63 24.73
C GLY A 32 39.12 -20.45 24.68
N HIS A 33 38.05 -20.63 23.91
CA HIS A 33 36.67 -20.46 24.40
C HIS A 33 35.77 -21.34 23.52
N ARG A 34 35.63 -22.62 23.90
CA ARG A 34 34.51 -23.44 23.44
C ARG A 34 33.25 -22.77 24.00
N ARG A 35 32.65 -21.86 23.24
CA ARG A 35 31.28 -21.42 23.51
C ARG A 35 30.42 -22.67 23.43
N GLY A 36 29.98 -23.15 24.59
CA GLY A 36 28.99 -24.19 24.69
C GLY A 36 27.79 -23.79 23.84
N TYR A 37 27.53 -24.57 22.80
CA TYR A 37 26.22 -24.60 22.18
C TYR A 37 25.29 -25.22 23.23
N ALA A 38 24.69 -24.38 24.07
CA ALA A 38 23.55 -24.79 24.86
C ALA A 38 22.43 -25.10 23.85
N PRO A 39 21.92 -26.34 23.76
CA PRO A 39 20.69 -26.60 23.04
C PRO A 39 19.59 -25.91 23.87
N GLY A 40 19.33 -24.66 23.55
CA GLY A 40 18.25 -23.90 24.14
C GLY A 40 16.95 -24.52 23.68
N LEU A 41 16.37 -25.38 24.54
CA LEU A 41 14.97 -25.78 24.59
C LEU A 41 14.19 -25.41 23.32
N ASP A 42 14.05 -26.38 22.42
CA ASP A 42 13.12 -26.31 21.29
C ASP A 42 11.69 -26.18 21.83
N ARG A 43 11.31 -24.99 22.27
CA ARG A 43 9.92 -24.63 22.55
C ARG A 43 9.13 -24.92 21.27
N PRO A 44 7.94 -25.52 21.33
CA PRO A 44 7.23 -25.99 20.15
C PRO A 44 6.88 -24.81 19.23
N ARG A 45 7.78 -24.54 18.27
CA ARG A 45 7.65 -23.52 17.23
C ARG A 45 6.48 -23.86 16.29
N SER A 46 6.10 -25.14 16.22
CA SER A 46 5.02 -25.68 15.40
C SER A 46 3.62 -25.26 15.85
N ARG A 47 3.32 -25.23 17.16
CA ARG A 47 1.98 -24.84 17.66
C ARG A 47 1.66 -23.35 17.43
N ARG A 48 2.67 -22.48 17.47
CA ARG A 48 2.53 -21.05 17.12
C ARG A 48 2.32 -20.86 15.61
N SER A 49 2.98 -21.68 14.79
CA SER A 49 2.84 -21.66 13.33
C SER A 49 1.43 -22.01 12.86
N THR A 50 0.81 -23.07 13.40
CA THR A 50 -0.55 -23.47 12.97
C THR A 50 -1.60 -22.42 13.33
N ARG A 51 -1.58 -21.86 14.55
CA ARG A 51 -2.52 -20.78 14.96
C ARG A 51 -2.37 -19.53 14.09
N TYR A 52 -1.13 -19.16 13.76
CA TYR A 52 -0.85 -18.03 12.89
C TYR A 52 -1.34 -18.27 11.45
N ARG A 53 -1.13 -19.47 10.91
CA ARG A 53 -1.62 -19.86 9.57
C ARG A 53 -3.14 -19.83 9.48
N ILE A 54 -3.82 -20.36 10.50
CA ILE A 54 -5.29 -20.32 10.60
C ILE A 54 -5.77 -18.88 10.69
N GLY A 55 -5.18 -18.07 11.57
CA GLY A 55 -5.53 -16.64 11.69
C GLY A 55 -5.31 -15.86 10.38
N SER A 56 -4.22 -16.14 9.67
CA SER A 56 -3.94 -15.51 8.37
C SER A 56 -4.93 -15.94 7.30
N ALA A 57 -5.33 -17.22 7.29
CA ALA A 57 -6.35 -17.72 6.37
C ALA A 57 -7.71 -17.06 6.65
N PHE A 58 -8.14 -16.99 7.91
CA PHE A 58 -9.38 -16.29 8.29
C PHE A 58 -9.35 -14.81 7.91
N HIS A 59 -8.23 -14.12 8.16
CA HIS A 59 -8.06 -12.73 7.74
C HIS A 59 -8.19 -12.56 6.22
N ASN A 60 -7.48 -13.38 5.44
CA ASN A 60 -7.54 -13.33 3.98
C ASN A 60 -8.96 -13.65 3.46
N CYS A 61 -9.62 -14.66 4.02
CA CYS A 61 -11.01 -14.98 3.68
C CYS A 61 -11.96 -13.83 4.02
N ALA A 62 -11.79 -13.17 5.17
CA ALA A 62 -12.59 -12.02 5.57
C ALA A 62 -12.39 -10.85 4.60
N VAL A 63 -11.14 -10.54 4.22
CA VAL A 63 -10.84 -9.50 3.22
C VAL A 63 -11.49 -9.84 1.87
N VAL A 64 -11.34 -11.07 1.38
CA VAL A 64 -11.96 -11.51 0.12
C VAL A 64 -13.49 -11.41 0.20
N ALA A 65 -14.11 -11.81 1.31
CA ALA A 65 -15.55 -11.70 1.50
C ALA A 65 -16.03 -10.24 1.46
N VAL A 66 -15.29 -9.31 2.08
CA VAL A 66 -15.60 -7.88 2.02
C VAL A 66 -15.45 -7.34 0.59
N VAL A 67 -14.42 -7.74 -0.14
CA VAL A 67 -14.23 -7.34 -1.55
C VAL A 67 -15.38 -7.85 -2.42
N ILE A 68 -15.80 -9.10 -2.24
CA ILE A 68 -16.96 -9.66 -2.95
C ILE A 68 -18.23 -8.86 -2.60
N GLN A 69 -18.44 -8.56 -1.32
CA GLN A 69 -19.58 -7.77 -0.86
C GLN A 69 -19.59 -6.38 -1.49
N LEU A 70 -18.44 -5.71 -1.58
CA LEU A 70 -18.31 -4.42 -2.26
C LEU A 70 -18.65 -4.53 -3.75
N CYS A 71 -18.11 -5.54 -4.45
CA CYS A 71 -18.41 -5.78 -5.86
C CYS A 71 -19.93 -5.94 -6.07
N LEU A 72 -20.59 -6.73 -5.23
CA LEU A 72 -22.04 -6.90 -5.29
C LEU A 72 -22.79 -5.60 -5.01
N LEU A 73 -22.38 -4.85 -3.99
CA LEU A 73 -23.00 -3.56 -3.63
C LEU A 73 -22.97 -2.59 -4.82
N TYR A 74 -21.81 -2.42 -5.46
CA TYR A 74 -21.66 -1.54 -6.62
C TYR A 74 -22.45 -2.02 -7.83
N VAL A 75 -22.35 -3.30 -8.20
CA VAL A 75 -23.04 -3.84 -9.37
C VAL A 75 -24.56 -3.74 -9.21
N VAL A 76 -25.08 -4.12 -8.04
CA VAL A 76 -26.51 -4.03 -7.75
C VAL A 76 -26.96 -2.57 -7.78
N ALA A 77 -26.22 -1.66 -7.14
CA ALA A 77 -26.54 -0.23 -7.18
C ALA A 77 -26.52 0.35 -8.60
N GLY A 78 -25.56 -0.09 -9.44
CA GLY A 78 -25.50 0.28 -10.86
C GLY A 78 -26.68 -0.27 -11.65
N LEU A 79 -27.03 -1.54 -11.47
CA LEU A 79 -28.14 -2.19 -12.17
C LEU A 79 -29.50 -1.56 -11.80
N PHE A 80 -29.71 -1.19 -10.54
CA PHE A 80 -30.90 -0.44 -10.12
C PHE A 80 -30.99 0.92 -10.82
N LYS A 81 -29.86 1.59 -11.05
CA LYS A 81 -29.84 2.84 -11.82
C LYS A 81 -30.14 2.58 -13.30
N VAL A 82 -29.54 1.56 -13.92
CA VAL A 82 -29.82 1.19 -15.32
C VAL A 82 -31.32 0.95 -15.55
N ARG A 83 -32.05 0.40 -14.59
CA ARG A 83 -33.50 0.17 -14.69
C ARG A 83 -34.37 1.40 -14.46
N GLY A 84 -33.83 2.48 -13.90
CA GLY A 84 -34.60 3.69 -13.59
C GLY A 84 -34.73 4.63 -14.78
N MET A 85 -35.96 5.04 -15.12
CA MET A 85 -36.25 5.90 -16.27
C MET A 85 -35.41 7.20 -16.27
N ARG A 86 -35.31 7.88 -15.12
CA ARG A 86 -34.49 9.11 -14.98
C ARG A 86 -33.00 8.91 -15.25
N TRP A 87 -32.47 7.73 -14.96
CA TRP A 87 -31.06 7.41 -15.22
C TRP A 87 -30.84 7.07 -16.69
N GLN A 88 -31.82 6.44 -17.33
CA GLN A 88 -31.79 6.16 -18.77
C GLN A 88 -31.90 7.45 -19.61
N GLU A 89 -32.69 8.42 -19.14
CA GLU A 89 -32.84 9.74 -19.76
C GLU A 89 -31.67 10.69 -19.45
N GLY A 90 -30.72 10.31 -18.58
CA GLY A 90 -29.59 11.16 -18.21
C GLY A 90 -29.95 12.35 -17.30
N THR A 91 -31.17 12.38 -16.75
CA THR A 91 -31.69 13.48 -15.93
C THR A 91 -31.62 13.20 -14.42
N ALA A 92 -31.23 12.00 -14.01
CA ALA A 92 -31.29 11.57 -12.60
C ALA A 92 -30.57 12.52 -11.65
N LEU A 93 -29.35 12.98 -11.98
CA LEU A 93 -28.61 13.88 -11.10
C LEU A 93 -29.36 15.20 -10.84
N TYR A 94 -30.06 15.73 -11.84
CA TYR A 94 -30.85 16.96 -11.70
C TYR A 94 -31.95 16.80 -10.62
N TYR A 95 -32.65 15.67 -10.63
CA TYR A 95 -33.67 15.40 -9.61
C TYR A 95 -33.07 15.14 -8.24
N VAL A 96 -31.96 14.40 -8.20
CA VAL A 96 -31.29 14.02 -6.95
C VAL A 96 -30.75 15.23 -6.20
N LEU A 97 -30.15 16.20 -6.91
CA LEU A 97 -29.60 17.42 -6.31
C LEU A 97 -30.68 18.42 -5.85
N ARG A 98 -31.95 18.19 -6.18
CA ARG A 98 -33.07 19.09 -5.87
C ARG A 98 -34.03 18.55 -4.82
N VAL A 99 -33.65 17.50 -4.10
CA VAL A 99 -34.42 17.00 -2.97
C VAL A 99 -34.17 17.92 -1.77
N ALA A 100 -35.22 18.64 -1.34
CA ALA A 100 -35.11 19.70 -0.33
C ALA A 100 -34.59 19.17 1.01
N GLU A 101 -34.97 17.93 1.36
CA GLU A 101 -34.61 17.24 2.59
C GLU A 101 -33.10 16.93 2.70
N TYR A 102 -32.37 16.98 1.58
CA TYR A 102 -30.98 16.53 1.46
C TYR A 102 -30.01 17.64 0.99
N SER A 103 -30.46 18.89 0.93
CA SER A 103 -29.68 20.02 0.41
C SER A 103 -28.85 20.71 1.50
N ILE A 104 -27.62 20.22 1.76
CA ILE A 104 -26.69 20.88 2.69
C ILE A 104 -26.07 22.15 2.08
N PHE A 105 -25.66 22.09 0.81
CA PHE A 105 -25.02 23.21 0.11
C PHE A 105 -25.79 23.55 -1.18
N PRO A 106 -26.91 24.29 -1.06
CA PRO A 106 -27.82 24.55 -2.19
C PRO A 106 -27.15 25.30 -3.34
N GLU A 107 -26.25 26.25 -3.06
CA GLU A 107 -25.55 27.00 -4.11
C GLU A 107 -24.61 26.12 -4.93
N LEU A 108 -23.90 25.18 -4.28
CA LEU A 108 -23.02 24.26 -4.99
C LEU A 108 -23.81 23.27 -5.84
N ALA A 109 -24.91 22.75 -5.31
CA ALA A 109 -25.84 21.91 -6.06
C ALA A 109 -26.42 22.66 -7.27
N ARG A 110 -26.77 23.94 -7.11
CA ARG A 110 -27.27 24.81 -8.17
C ARG A 110 -26.32 24.96 -9.33
N LEU A 111 -25.05 25.25 -9.05
CA LEU A 111 -24.03 25.31 -10.09
C LEU A 111 -23.95 24.02 -10.91
N LEU A 112 -24.12 22.86 -10.28
CA LEU A 112 -24.08 21.57 -10.98
C LEU A 112 -25.33 21.32 -11.83
N TYR A 113 -26.53 21.52 -11.26
CA TYR A 113 -27.77 21.17 -11.95
C TYR A 113 -28.19 22.17 -13.03
N GLU A 114 -27.67 23.39 -13.02
CA GLU A 114 -27.88 24.38 -14.09
C GLU A 114 -27.16 24.00 -15.40
N HIS A 115 -26.13 23.17 -15.32
CA HIS A 115 -25.31 22.79 -16.47
C HIS A 115 -25.74 21.41 -17.01
N ALA A 116 -26.59 21.39 -18.04
CA ALA A 116 -27.17 20.17 -18.58
C ALA A 116 -26.12 19.10 -18.99
N LEU A 117 -24.99 19.54 -19.56
CA LEU A 117 -23.89 18.64 -19.94
C LEU A 117 -23.24 17.98 -18.72
N ILE A 118 -23.08 18.70 -17.61
CA ILE A 118 -22.51 18.16 -16.37
C ILE A 118 -23.48 17.14 -15.77
N VAL A 119 -24.76 17.49 -15.70
CA VAL A 119 -25.82 16.58 -15.24
C VAL A 119 -25.80 15.27 -16.02
N TYR A 120 -25.81 15.36 -17.35
CA TYR A 120 -25.78 14.21 -18.24
C TYR A 120 -24.51 13.37 -18.01
N ALA A 121 -23.34 14.00 -18.09
CA ALA A 121 -22.05 13.32 -17.95
C ALA A 121 -21.91 12.61 -16.59
N VAL A 122 -22.23 13.29 -15.49
CA VAL A 122 -22.12 12.73 -14.14
C VAL A 122 -23.17 11.65 -13.90
N THR A 123 -24.37 11.78 -14.45
CA THR A 123 -25.42 10.73 -14.38
C THR A 123 -24.91 9.43 -14.98
N TYR A 124 -24.44 9.45 -16.23
CA TYR A 124 -23.92 8.22 -16.86
C TYR A 124 -22.59 7.75 -16.28
N LEU A 125 -21.70 8.67 -15.88
CA LEU A 125 -20.46 8.31 -15.21
C LEU A 125 -20.73 7.53 -13.92
N THR A 126 -21.71 7.97 -13.13
CA THR A 126 -22.12 7.28 -11.90
C THR A 126 -22.62 5.87 -12.19
N VAL A 127 -23.46 5.70 -13.22
CA VAL A 127 -23.97 4.38 -13.63
C VAL A 127 -22.83 3.48 -14.10
N PHE A 128 -21.96 4.01 -14.97
CA PHE A 128 -20.83 3.29 -15.52
C PHE A 128 -19.88 2.82 -14.43
N LEU A 129 -19.46 3.72 -13.54
CA LEU A 129 -18.53 3.38 -12.45
C LEU A 129 -19.08 2.27 -11.55
N GLN A 130 -20.37 2.31 -11.22
CA GLN A 130 -20.98 1.32 -10.33
C GLN A 130 -21.20 -0.03 -11.03
N ALA A 131 -21.69 -0.02 -12.27
CA ALA A 131 -21.93 -1.25 -13.02
C ALA A 131 -20.63 -1.97 -13.40
N PHE A 132 -19.59 -1.21 -13.78
CA PHE A 132 -18.31 -1.75 -14.22
C PHE A 132 -17.24 -1.78 -13.12
N PHE A 133 -17.57 -1.39 -11.88
CA PHE A 133 -16.63 -1.38 -10.75
C PHE A 133 -15.78 -2.65 -10.62
N PRO A 134 -16.35 -3.88 -10.59
CA PRO A 134 -15.54 -5.09 -10.45
C PRO A 134 -14.60 -5.29 -11.63
N LEU A 135 -15.01 -4.92 -12.85
CA LEU A 135 -14.18 -5.02 -14.05
C LEU A 135 -13.03 -4.01 -14.03
N LEU A 136 -13.29 -2.79 -13.55
CA LEU A 136 -12.28 -1.75 -13.36
C LEU A 136 -11.23 -2.14 -12.30
N LEU A 137 -11.62 -2.97 -11.31
CA LEU A 137 -10.74 -3.44 -10.26
C LEU A 137 -9.73 -4.49 -10.75
N LEU A 138 -10.06 -5.26 -11.79
CA LEU A 138 -9.19 -6.35 -12.29
C LEU A 138 -7.87 -5.86 -12.90
N ARG A 139 -7.85 -4.64 -13.45
CA ARG A 139 -6.66 -4.08 -14.10
C ARG A 139 -5.98 -3.04 -13.18
N PRO A 140 -4.68 -3.18 -12.87
CA PRO A 140 -4.00 -2.27 -11.94
C PRO A 140 -4.07 -0.80 -12.33
N SER A 141 -3.98 -0.50 -13.64
CA SER A 141 -4.06 0.88 -14.13
C SER A 141 -5.44 1.52 -13.93
N THR A 142 -6.52 0.76 -14.09
CA THR A 142 -7.89 1.28 -13.95
C THR A 142 -8.35 1.26 -12.50
N ARG A 143 -7.78 0.40 -11.66
CA ARG A 143 -8.08 0.32 -10.22
C ARG A 143 -7.94 1.68 -9.53
N HIS A 144 -6.81 2.35 -9.72
CA HIS A 144 -6.54 3.64 -9.09
C HIS A 144 -7.51 4.72 -9.56
N LEU A 145 -7.76 4.79 -10.87
CA LEU A 145 -8.71 5.73 -11.45
C LEU A 145 -10.13 5.48 -10.93
N ALA A 146 -10.57 4.23 -10.91
CA ALA A 146 -11.88 3.84 -10.40
C ALA A 146 -12.04 4.21 -8.92
N PHE A 147 -11.03 3.96 -8.10
CA PHE A 147 -11.03 4.36 -6.69
C PHE A 147 -11.17 5.88 -6.52
N VAL A 148 -10.39 6.67 -7.25
CA VAL A 148 -10.48 8.15 -7.18
C VAL A 148 -11.87 8.63 -7.59
N LEU A 149 -12.40 8.11 -8.69
CA LEU A 149 -13.71 8.51 -9.19
C LEU A 149 -14.86 8.09 -8.25
N VAL A 150 -14.80 6.88 -7.68
CA VAL A 150 -15.79 6.40 -6.71
C VAL A 150 -15.69 7.17 -5.39
N THR A 151 -14.48 7.49 -4.93
CA THR A 151 -14.29 8.34 -3.74
C THR A 151 -14.86 9.73 -3.99
N LEU A 152 -14.59 10.35 -5.14
CA LEU A 152 -15.17 11.65 -5.51
C LEU A 152 -16.70 11.60 -5.58
N MET A 153 -17.26 10.52 -6.14
CA MET A 153 -18.69 10.30 -6.17
C MET A 153 -19.28 10.23 -4.77
N HIS A 154 -18.68 9.46 -3.84
CA HIS A 154 -19.15 9.37 -2.45
C HIS A 154 -18.98 10.69 -1.70
N LEU A 155 -17.88 11.41 -1.90
CA LEU A 155 -17.72 12.76 -1.35
C LEU A 155 -18.83 13.70 -1.87
N GLY A 156 -19.15 13.61 -3.16
CA GLY A 156 -20.27 14.32 -3.77
C GLY A 156 -21.60 13.98 -3.11
N ILE A 157 -21.90 12.69 -2.88
CA ILE A 157 -23.11 12.25 -2.17
C ILE A 157 -23.13 12.79 -0.73
N GLY A 158 -22.01 12.70 -0.02
CA GLY A 158 -21.92 13.17 1.37
C GLY A 158 -22.13 14.67 1.53
N VAL A 159 -21.56 15.47 0.62
CA VAL A 159 -21.61 16.94 0.65
C VAL A 159 -22.91 17.47 0.02
N LEU A 160 -23.28 16.97 -1.16
CA LEU A 160 -24.38 17.53 -1.95
C LEU A 160 -25.74 16.91 -1.60
N MET A 161 -25.78 15.63 -1.22
CA MET A 161 -27.01 14.92 -0.88
C MET A 161 -27.19 14.72 0.63
N GLY A 162 -26.32 15.30 1.45
CA GLY A 162 -26.46 15.28 2.90
C GLY A 162 -26.51 13.91 3.57
N ILE A 163 -25.89 12.89 2.96
CA ILE A 163 -25.77 11.55 3.55
C ILE A 163 -24.30 11.24 3.90
N PRO A 164 -23.70 11.97 4.87
CA PRO A 164 -22.27 11.86 5.16
C PRO A 164 -21.89 10.49 5.72
N PHE A 165 -22.70 9.90 6.60
CA PHE A 165 -22.38 8.61 7.22
C PHE A 165 -22.30 7.48 6.21
N PHE A 166 -23.27 7.38 5.30
CA PHE A 166 -23.23 6.43 4.19
C PHE A 166 -21.94 6.58 3.38
N SER A 167 -21.61 7.82 3.02
CA SER A 167 -20.43 8.14 2.22
C SER A 167 -19.13 7.78 2.94
N LEU A 168 -19.03 8.06 4.25
CA LEU A 168 -17.88 7.69 5.07
C LEU A 168 -17.72 6.18 5.19
N PHE A 169 -18.81 5.43 5.37
CA PHE A 169 -18.77 3.97 5.39
C PHE A 169 -18.28 3.39 4.06
N MET A 170 -18.80 3.91 2.95
CA MET A 170 -18.38 3.47 1.61
C MET A 170 -16.89 3.75 1.37
N ILE A 171 -16.43 4.98 1.61
CA ILE A 171 -15.01 5.35 1.45
C ILE A 171 -14.13 4.50 2.35
N SER A 172 -14.50 4.30 3.62
CA SER A 172 -13.73 3.49 4.57
C SER A 172 -13.60 2.04 4.11
N THR A 173 -14.65 1.49 3.50
CA THR A 173 -14.63 0.11 3.01
C THR A 173 -13.87 0.01 1.70
N ASP A 174 -13.99 0.99 0.80
CA ASP A 174 -13.24 1.06 -0.46
C ASP A 174 -11.71 1.12 -0.23
N LEU A 175 -11.27 1.69 0.89
CA LEU A 175 -9.85 1.70 1.29
C LEU A 175 -9.27 0.29 1.50
N ILE A 176 -10.09 -0.74 1.72
CA ILE A 176 -9.63 -2.14 1.78
C ILE A 176 -9.05 -2.60 0.44
N LEU A 177 -9.41 -1.94 -0.68
CA LEU A 177 -8.88 -2.26 -2.00
C LEU A 177 -7.42 -1.77 -2.19
N PHE A 178 -6.91 -0.92 -1.30
CA PHE A 178 -5.51 -0.53 -1.30
C PHE A 178 -4.62 -1.66 -0.78
N THR A 179 -3.50 -1.84 -1.46
CA THR A 179 -2.48 -2.82 -1.14
C THR A 179 -1.45 -2.23 -0.17
N ASP A 180 -0.83 -3.05 0.67
CA ASP A 180 0.23 -2.63 1.60
C ASP A 180 1.36 -1.81 0.95
N ARG A 181 1.70 -2.13 -0.31
CA ARG A 181 2.69 -1.38 -1.10
C ARG A 181 2.29 0.08 -1.32
N GLU A 182 1.00 0.33 -1.52
CA GLU A 182 0.49 1.68 -1.77
C GLU A 182 0.45 2.47 -0.46
N TYR A 183 -0.02 1.85 0.62
CA TYR A 183 0.02 2.45 1.95
C TYR A 183 1.45 2.80 2.40
N THR A 184 2.40 1.90 2.18
CA THR A 184 3.81 2.15 2.52
C THR A 184 4.44 3.22 1.64
N ALA A 185 4.09 3.28 0.35
CA ALA A 185 4.52 4.35 -0.55
C ALA A 185 3.98 5.73 -0.13
N ILE A 186 2.69 5.82 0.21
CA ILE A 186 2.07 7.05 0.73
C ILE A 186 2.77 7.47 2.03
N GLY A 187 2.99 6.55 2.97
CA GLY A 187 3.70 6.84 4.20
C GLY A 187 5.15 7.32 3.96
N ALA A 188 5.85 6.76 2.97
CA ALA A 188 7.19 7.20 2.59
C ALA A 188 7.19 8.56 1.89
N TRP A 189 6.16 8.87 1.10
CA TRP A 189 5.99 10.19 0.49
C TRP A 189 5.68 11.27 1.54
N LEU A 190 4.77 10.98 2.48
CA LEU A 190 4.42 11.86 3.60
C LEU A 190 5.61 12.11 4.52
N ARG A 191 6.47 11.12 4.79
CA ARG A 191 7.70 11.34 5.58
C ARG A 191 8.75 12.20 4.85
N ARG A 192 8.71 12.22 3.52
CA ARG A 192 9.64 13.01 2.69
C ARG A 192 9.21 14.47 2.56
N HIS A 193 7.90 14.73 2.57
CA HIS A 193 7.33 16.08 2.38
C HIS A 193 6.69 16.68 3.63
N GLY A 194 6.37 15.85 4.62
CA GLY A 194 5.90 16.28 5.94
C GLY A 194 7.08 16.75 6.77
N HIS A 195 7.09 18.04 7.11
CA HIS A 195 7.99 18.61 8.10
C HIS A 195 7.98 17.73 9.37
N PRO A 196 9.14 17.39 9.96
CA PRO A 196 9.20 16.53 11.13
C PRO A 196 8.72 17.32 12.36
N LEU A 197 7.40 17.43 12.56
CA LEU A 197 6.80 18.06 13.74
C LEU A 197 6.78 17.14 14.97
N ILE A 198 7.26 15.91 14.84
CA ILE A 198 7.43 15.00 15.97
C ILE A 198 8.92 14.73 16.12
N SER A 199 9.59 15.67 16.78
CA SER A 199 10.91 15.45 17.38
C SER A 199 10.76 14.28 18.37
N ARG A 200 11.21 13.11 17.93
CA ARG A 200 11.37 11.94 18.77
C ARG A 200 12.41 12.28 19.84
N THR A 201 11.97 12.75 21.01
CA THR A 201 12.83 12.94 22.17
C THR A 201 13.49 11.61 22.47
N ARG A 202 14.77 11.48 22.14
CA ARG A 202 15.61 10.39 22.62
C ARG A 202 15.56 10.44 24.16
N PRO A 203 15.13 9.37 24.85
CA PRO A 203 15.34 9.34 26.30
C PRO A 203 16.85 9.40 26.55
N ALA A 204 17.27 10.37 27.37
CA ALA A 204 18.65 10.54 27.76
C ALA A 204 19.15 9.22 28.36
N ARG A 205 20.22 8.68 27.78
CA ARG A 205 20.92 7.51 28.30
C ARG A 205 21.59 7.93 29.62
N THR A 206 20.94 7.66 30.75
CA THR A 206 21.57 7.79 32.06
C THR A 206 22.72 6.79 32.13
N ALA A 207 23.94 7.31 32.26
CA ALA A 207 25.13 6.50 32.54
C ALA A 207 25.14 6.18 34.05
N PRO A 208 25.42 4.94 34.47
CA PRO A 208 25.71 4.64 35.87
C PRO A 208 27.12 5.12 36.21
N LEU A 209 27.24 5.74 37.39
CA LEU A 209 28.50 6.10 38.06
C LEU A 209 29.24 4.85 38.56
#